data_AF-A0A7M3DQC8-F1
#
_entry.id   AF-A0A7M3DQC8-F1
#
_cell.length_a   1.000
_cell.length_b   1.000
_cell.length_c   1.000
_cell.angle_alpha   90.00
_cell.angle_beta   90.00
_cell.angle_gamma   90.00
#
_symmetry.space_group_name_H-M   'P 1'
#
loop_
_entity.id
_entity.type
_entity.pdbx_description
1 polymer ?
#
loop_
_entity_poly.entity_id
_entity_poly.type
_entity_poly.pdbx_seq_one_letter_code
_entity_poly.pdbx_strand_id
1 'polypeptide(L)'
;MSVTLNSPISWKNPSADDSTMLDNLQPNIIKAHVREFLTLIFLRFDDKEAAKSFLRAISTTLMKSAKQHLMEIEAFKAKPSTPGTPYIGLGLTDEGYQALQIAQRPSDPIFRAGMQKSDLNDPDVSRWDSYFRHPIHAVVLVGDMLNDTKVTAHDQVVALIQASQGVTIVGTQDGLGLHNDNREGIEHFGYVDGRSQPLFLLEDIDAEENATDGIANWDPAFPLEQVIVPDPAAPDPAVHFGSYFVYRKLEQNVRRFKRQELKLADRLFGSDDERAGAMVVGRFEDGTPVTMQSEDGVESPVPNNFNYFSDKSGAKCPFSGHIRKTNPRGSGGFENSAGERKHLMARRGQTYGVRTDNPNDGKIENKPSKYVGLLFMAFNSDIGNQFEFTQKNWANNPGFPAVPTGFPPPGVDPVIGQTKQDAARPDMEGAAIWGDPSSLKTVATVPQAVKMKGGEYFFMPSLAFLSSL
;
A
#
# COMPACT_ATOMS: atom_id res chain seq x y z
N MET A 1 -24.79 11.87 -16.83
CA MET A 1 -25.33 10.92 -15.81
C MET A 1 -24.25 10.91 -14.77
N SER A 2 -24.51 11.38 -13.54
CA SER A 2 -23.45 11.57 -12.54
C SER A 2 -22.49 10.39 -12.44
N VAL A 3 -21.20 10.65 -12.19
CA VAL A 3 -20.17 9.62 -11.98
C VAL A 3 -20.67 8.53 -11.02
N THR A 4 -20.46 7.29 -11.41
CA THR A 4 -20.89 6.10 -10.67
C THR A 4 -19.90 5.84 -9.53
N LEU A 5 -20.27 6.20 -8.30
CA LEU A 5 -19.37 6.07 -7.14
C LEU A 5 -19.62 4.84 -6.27
N ASN A 6 -20.86 4.34 -6.25
CA ASN A 6 -21.32 3.30 -5.32
C ASN A 6 -21.14 1.86 -5.84
N SER A 7 -20.47 1.67 -6.98
CA SER A 7 -20.15 0.37 -7.54
C SER A 7 -18.84 0.41 -8.32
N PRO A 8 -18.24 -0.76 -8.65
CA PRO A 8 -17.26 -0.84 -9.71
C PRO A 8 -17.84 -0.34 -11.04
N ILE A 9 -16.97 0.07 -11.97
CA ILE A 9 -17.37 0.53 -13.31
C ILE A 9 -16.68 -0.29 -14.41
N SER A 10 -17.28 -0.35 -15.61
CA SER A 10 -16.55 -0.77 -16.81
C SER A 10 -15.85 0.44 -17.39
N TRP A 11 -14.53 0.38 -17.52
CA TRP A 11 -13.79 1.47 -18.18
C TRP A 11 -13.85 1.36 -19.71
N LYS A 12 -14.17 0.18 -20.25
CA LYS A 12 -14.35 -0.04 -21.70
C LYS A 12 -15.70 0.46 -22.20
N ASN A 13 -16.73 0.39 -21.36
CA ASN A 13 -18.08 0.89 -21.65
C ASN A 13 -18.56 1.87 -20.57
N PRO A 14 -17.84 2.99 -20.34
CA PRO A 14 -18.18 3.92 -19.27
C PRO A 14 -19.41 4.76 -19.65
N SER A 15 -20.10 5.29 -18.65
CA SER A 15 -21.01 6.41 -18.88
C SER A 15 -20.24 7.64 -19.35
N ALA A 16 -20.94 8.68 -19.85
CA ALA A 16 -20.28 9.92 -20.29
C ALA A 16 -19.46 10.56 -19.16
N ASP A 17 -20.05 10.71 -17.97
CA ASP A 17 -19.41 11.36 -16.82
C ASP A 17 -18.29 10.47 -16.26
N ASP A 18 -18.46 9.13 -16.23
CA ASP A 18 -17.39 8.19 -15.86
C ASP A 18 -16.21 8.27 -16.83
N SER A 19 -16.47 8.42 -18.13
CA SER A 19 -15.41 8.65 -19.13
C SER A 19 -14.67 9.95 -18.84
N THR A 20 -15.38 11.05 -18.59
CA THR A 20 -14.77 12.34 -18.27
C THR A 20 -13.95 12.27 -16.98
N MET A 21 -14.42 11.52 -15.98
CA MET A 21 -13.67 11.24 -14.75
C MET A 21 -12.39 10.47 -15.04
N LEU A 22 -12.44 9.39 -15.81
CA LEU A 22 -11.26 8.61 -16.19
C LEU A 22 -10.24 9.41 -17.02
N ASP A 23 -10.72 10.36 -17.84
CA ASP A 23 -9.90 11.28 -18.63
C ASP A 23 -9.15 12.30 -17.76
N ASN A 24 -9.65 12.59 -16.54
CA ASN A 24 -9.06 13.59 -15.63
C ASN A 24 -8.48 13.02 -14.34
N LEU A 25 -8.71 11.75 -14.04
CA LEU A 25 -8.12 11.07 -12.90
C LEU A 25 -6.67 10.68 -13.20
N GLN A 26 -5.78 10.80 -12.20
CA GLN A 26 -4.41 10.31 -12.35
C GLN A 26 -4.36 8.77 -12.44
N PRO A 27 -3.39 8.19 -13.18
CA PRO A 27 -3.14 6.75 -13.19
C PRO A 27 -2.63 6.28 -11.83
N ASN A 28 -2.40 4.97 -11.68
CA ASN A 28 -1.97 4.32 -10.45
C ASN A 28 -3.03 4.28 -9.32
N ILE A 29 -4.11 5.08 -9.38
CA ILE A 29 -5.17 5.11 -8.36
C ILE A 29 -6.06 3.87 -8.47
N ILE A 30 -6.96 3.83 -9.47
CA ILE A 30 -7.94 2.74 -9.65
C ILE A 30 -7.34 1.45 -10.20
N LYS A 31 -6.15 1.53 -10.81
CA LYS A 31 -5.36 0.38 -11.24
C LYS A 31 -3.89 0.72 -11.11
N ALA A 32 -3.11 -0.18 -10.49
CA ALA A 32 -1.69 0.01 -10.28
C ALA A 32 -0.93 0.20 -11.61
N HIS A 33 0.02 1.12 -11.64
CA HIS A 33 0.93 1.30 -12.78
C HIS A 33 2.23 0.51 -12.54
N VAL A 34 2.82 -0.07 -13.58
CA VAL A 34 4.15 -0.70 -13.49
C VAL A 34 5.20 0.31 -13.04
N ARG A 35 6.08 -0.09 -12.11
CA ARG A 35 7.04 0.82 -11.46
C ARG A 35 8.25 0.07 -10.91
N GLU A 36 8.78 -0.87 -11.69
CA GLU A 36 9.97 -1.65 -11.35
C GLU A 36 11.12 -0.76 -10.87
N PHE A 37 11.28 0.36 -11.56
CA PHE A 37 12.08 1.47 -11.11
C PHE A 37 11.14 2.63 -10.76
N LEU A 38 11.35 3.23 -9.59
CA LEU A 38 10.57 4.36 -9.10
C LEU A 38 11.51 5.40 -8.50
N THR A 39 11.24 6.67 -8.73
CA THR A 39 11.84 7.78 -7.97
C THR A 39 10.71 8.67 -7.45
N LEU A 40 10.68 8.92 -6.14
CA LEU A 40 9.85 9.97 -5.54
C LEU A 40 10.69 11.21 -5.31
N ILE A 41 10.16 12.37 -5.68
CA ILE A 41 10.78 13.68 -5.52
C ILE A 41 9.88 14.53 -4.64
N PHE A 42 10.35 14.88 -3.44
CA PHE A 42 9.64 15.73 -2.49
C PHE A 42 10.03 17.18 -2.71
N LEU A 43 9.03 18.06 -2.76
CA LEU A 43 9.19 19.45 -3.15
C LEU A 43 8.71 20.41 -2.05
N ARG A 44 9.36 21.57 -1.98
CA ARG A 44 8.87 22.77 -1.29
C ARG A 44 8.66 23.88 -2.31
N PHE A 45 7.63 24.69 -2.07
CA PHE A 45 7.29 25.87 -2.87
C PHE A 45 7.64 27.12 -2.07
N ASP A 46 8.60 27.87 -2.59
CA ASP A 46 9.09 29.15 -2.07
C ASP A 46 8.50 30.34 -2.85
N ASP A 47 8.02 30.11 -4.09
CA ASP A 47 7.28 31.06 -4.90
C ASP A 47 5.98 30.45 -5.44
N LYS A 48 4.86 31.17 -5.26
CA LYS A 48 3.52 30.70 -5.59
C LYS A 48 3.28 30.59 -7.10
N GLU A 49 3.64 31.60 -7.88
CA GLU A 49 3.34 31.64 -9.31
C GLU A 49 4.25 30.69 -10.08
N ALA A 50 5.51 30.56 -9.66
CA ALA A 50 6.43 29.56 -10.19
C ALA A 50 5.95 28.13 -9.88
N ALA A 51 5.46 27.88 -8.66
CA ALA A 51 4.90 26.58 -8.31
C ALA A 51 3.65 26.24 -9.15
N LYS A 52 2.70 27.17 -9.31
CA LYS A 52 1.54 26.97 -10.20
C LYS A 52 1.95 26.68 -11.64
N SER A 53 2.89 27.46 -12.16
CA SER A 53 3.43 27.29 -13.52
C SER A 53 4.09 25.91 -13.70
N PHE A 54 4.87 25.48 -12.72
CA PHE A 54 5.47 24.14 -12.68
C PHE A 54 4.41 23.04 -12.71
N LEU A 55 3.41 23.12 -11.83
CA LEU A 55 2.33 22.13 -11.71
C LEU A 55 1.51 22.03 -13.00
N ARG A 56 1.22 23.17 -13.64
CA ARG A 56 0.57 23.20 -14.96
C ARG A 56 1.45 22.56 -16.03
N ALA A 57 2.74 22.90 -16.06
CA ALA A 57 3.68 22.39 -17.05
C ALA A 57 3.83 20.87 -16.97
N ILE A 58 4.07 20.31 -15.78
CA ILE A 58 4.21 18.85 -15.61
C ILE A 58 2.92 18.12 -15.99
N SER A 59 1.75 18.64 -15.59
CA SER A 59 0.46 18.02 -15.90
C SER A 59 0.13 18.01 -17.39
N THR A 60 0.50 19.07 -18.13
CA THR A 60 0.13 19.22 -19.54
C THR A 60 1.14 18.62 -20.51
N THR A 61 2.36 18.29 -20.05
CA THR A 61 3.44 17.81 -20.92
C THR A 61 3.91 16.39 -20.62
N LEU A 62 3.86 15.94 -19.35
CA LEU A 62 4.47 14.69 -18.92
C LEU A 62 3.50 13.69 -18.28
N MET A 63 2.39 14.16 -17.70
CA MET A 63 1.40 13.28 -17.07
C MET A 63 0.42 12.70 -18.09
N LYS A 64 -0.17 11.55 -17.75
CA LYS A 64 -1.27 10.91 -18.49
C LYS A 64 -2.46 10.67 -17.57
N SER A 65 -3.62 10.39 -18.14
CA SER A 65 -4.84 10.04 -17.40
C SER A 65 -4.91 8.56 -17.04
N ALA A 66 -5.81 8.22 -16.12
CA ALA A 66 -6.16 6.85 -15.79
C ALA A 66 -6.66 6.10 -17.04
N LYS A 67 -7.47 6.76 -17.88
CA LYS A 67 -7.95 6.18 -19.14
C LYS A 67 -6.81 5.86 -20.11
N GLN A 68 -5.87 6.79 -20.31
CA GLN A 68 -4.72 6.57 -21.18
C GLN A 68 -3.87 5.39 -20.68
N HIS A 69 -3.66 5.29 -19.38
CA HIS A 69 -2.97 4.14 -18.77
C HIS A 69 -3.70 2.81 -19.03
N LEU A 70 -5.03 2.77 -18.88
CA LEU A 70 -5.83 1.57 -19.16
C LEU A 70 -5.76 1.17 -20.63
N MET A 71 -5.77 2.15 -21.55
CA MET A 71 -5.57 1.91 -22.99
C MET A 71 -4.18 1.32 -23.28
N GLU A 72 -3.13 1.84 -22.65
CA GLU A 72 -1.76 1.30 -22.79
C GLU A 72 -1.66 -0.16 -22.30
N ILE A 73 -2.33 -0.50 -21.20
CA ILE A 73 -2.38 -1.89 -20.70
C ILE A 73 -3.03 -2.82 -21.72
N GLU A 74 -4.17 -2.44 -22.31
CA GLU A 74 -4.82 -3.29 -23.31
C GLU A 74 -4.01 -3.39 -24.60
N ALA A 75 -3.37 -2.30 -25.03
CA ALA A 75 -2.45 -2.33 -26.18
C ALA A 75 -1.28 -3.29 -25.93
N PHE A 76 -0.71 -3.28 -24.73
CA PHE A 76 0.35 -4.21 -24.32
C PHE A 76 -0.14 -5.67 -24.29
N LYS A 77 -1.32 -5.94 -23.71
CA LYS A 77 -1.90 -7.30 -23.71
C LYS A 77 -2.17 -7.82 -25.12
N ALA A 78 -2.69 -6.98 -26.01
CA ALA A 78 -2.96 -7.35 -27.40
C ALA A 78 -1.67 -7.58 -28.19
N LYS A 79 -0.62 -6.80 -27.91
CA LYS A 79 0.70 -6.91 -28.54
C LYS A 79 1.80 -6.54 -27.53
N PRO A 80 2.45 -7.54 -26.89
CA PRO A 80 3.45 -7.31 -25.84
C PRO A 80 4.69 -6.50 -26.25
N SER A 81 4.88 -6.28 -27.55
CA SER A 81 5.94 -5.40 -28.08
C SER A 81 5.54 -3.92 -28.19
N THR A 82 4.33 -3.54 -27.77
CA THR A 82 3.89 -2.14 -27.70
C THR A 82 4.22 -1.58 -26.32
N PRO A 83 5.33 -0.84 -26.15
CA PRO A 83 5.67 -0.30 -24.84
C PRO A 83 4.65 0.76 -24.42
N GLY A 84 4.27 0.74 -23.14
CA GLY A 84 3.58 1.87 -22.52
C GLY A 84 4.53 3.04 -22.30
N THR A 85 4.02 4.10 -21.68
CA THR A 85 4.84 5.26 -21.28
C THR A 85 5.14 5.23 -19.77
N PRO A 86 6.18 5.95 -19.29
CA PRO A 86 6.44 6.11 -17.87
C PRO A 86 5.22 6.67 -17.09
N TYR A 87 5.14 6.34 -15.82
CA TYR A 87 4.22 6.95 -14.87
C TYR A 87 4.81 8.23 -14.29
N ILE A 88 4.05 9.31 -14.37
CA ILE A 88 4.30 10.54 -13.61
C ILE A 88 3.03 10.86 -12.80
N GLY A 89 3.13 10.74 -11.49
CA GLY A 89 2.08 11.09 -10.54
C GLY A 89 2.46 12.30 -9.71
N LEU A 90 1.47 13.08 -9.27
CA LEU A 90 1.70 14.29 -8.50
C LEU A 90 0.72 14.40 -7.34
N GLY A 91 1.24 14.59 -6.14
CA GLY A 91 0.46 14.80 -4.93
C GLY A 91 0.82 16.10 -4.23
N LEU A 92 -0.15 16.75 -3.61
CA LEU A 92 0.00 17.97 -2.81
C LEU A 92 -0.35 17.68 -1.35
N THR A 93 0.44 18.20 -0.41
CA THR A 93 0.06 18.21 1.02
C THR A 93 -0.92 19.34 1.29
N ASP A 94 -1.54 19.36 2.48
CA ASP A 94 -2.36 20.50 2.87
C ASP A 94 -1.54 21.81 2.91
N GLU A 95 -0.29 21.75 3.39
CA GLU A 95 0.65 22.87 3.37
C GLU A 95 0.99 23.30 1.94
N GLY A 96 1.06 22.37 0.99
CA GLY A 96 1.20 22.68 -0.44
C GLY A 96 0.04 23.48 -1.01
N TYR A 97 -1.21 23.09 -0.68
CA TYR A 97 -2.38 23.90 -1.05
C TYR A 97 -2.35 25.30 -0.42
N GLN A 98 -1.85 25.43 0.83
CA GLN A 98 -1.69 26.72 1.49
C GLN A 98 -0.62 27.58 0.80
N ALA A 99 0.53 27.01 0.44
CA ALA A 99 1.60 27.69 -0.27
C ALA A 99 1.15 28.20 -1.65
N LEU A 100 0.26 27.45 -2.32
CA LEU A 100 -0.35 27.84 -3.60
C LEU A 100 -1.50 28.87 -3.44
N GLN A 101 -1.89 29.19 -2.20
CA GLN A 101 -3.04 30.04 -1.85
C GLN A 101 -4.36 29.57 -2.48
N ILE A 102 -4.57 28.26 -2.53
CA ILE A 102 -5.82 27.67 -3.02
C ILE A 102 -6.83 27.62 -1.87
N ALA A 103 -7.97 28.29 -2.04
CA ALA A 103 -8.98 28.41 -0.99
C ALA A 103 -9.75 27.10 -0.76
N GLN A 104 -10.23 26.47 -1.84
CA GLN A 104 -10.95 25.20 -1.78
C GLN A 104 -9.93 24.06 -1.77
N ARG A 105 -9.75 23.41 -0.62
CA ARG A 105 -8.78 22.30 -0.48
C ARG A 105 -9.49 21.01 -0.01
N PRO A 106 -8.90 19.82 -0.23
CA PRO A 106 -9.44 18.53 0.23
C PRO A 106 -9.81 18.54 1.71
N SER A 107 -10.96 18.04 2.12
CA SER A 107 -11.53 18.28 3.47
C SER A 107 -11.18 17.25 4.54
N ASP A 108 -10.52 16.13 4.20
CA ASP A 108 -10.19 15.07 5.17
C ASP A 108 -9.35 15.64 6.33
N PRO A 109 -9.81 15.50 7.59
CA PRO A 109 -9.17 16.15 8.72
C PRO A 109 -7.77 15.58 9.04
N ILE A 110 -7.52 14.31 8.71
CA ILE A 110 -6.22 13.66 8.90
C ILE A 110 -5.22 14.19 7.87
N PHE A 111 -5.63 14.33 6.62
CA PHE A 111 -4.86 15.02 5.58
C PHE A 111 -4.51 16.46 5.99
N ARG A 112 -5.50 17.22 6.48
CA ARG A 112 -5.28 18.60 6.96
C ARG A 112 -4.31 18.70 8.13
N ALA A 113 -4.31 17.70 9.01
CA ALA A 113 -3.45 17.70 10.19
C ALA A 113 -1.98 17.47 9.84
N GLY A 114 -1.72 16.64 8.82
CA GLY A 114 -0.39 16.17 8.42
C GLY A 114 0.09 14.98 9.26
N MET A 115 0.90 14.10 8.67
CA MET A 115 1.30 12.82 9.27
C MET A 115 2.14 12.98 10.54
N GLN A 116 2.87 14.09 10.68
CA GLN A 116 3.63 14.39 11.91
C GLN A 116 2.75 14.50 13.16
N LYS A 117 1.43 14.71 13.00
CA LYS A 117 0.45 14.79 14.11
C LYS A 117 -0.36 13.50 14.29
N SER A 118 -0.04 12.45 13.53
CA SER A 118 -0.77 11.18 13.58
C SER A 118 -0.55 10.46 14.93
N ASP A 119 -1.60 9.79 15.42
CA ASP A 119 -1.57 9.01 16.66
C ASP A 119 -1.47 7.51 16.35
N LEU A 120 -0.36 7.13 15.70
CA LEU A 120 -0.13 5.76 15.20
C LEU A 120 0.89 4.96 16.00
N ASN A 121 1.32 5.48 17.16
CA ASN A 121 2.50 5.01 17.90
C ASN A 121 3.80 5.06 17.09
N ASP A 122 3.90 6.00 16.16
CA ASP A 122 5.12 6.23 15.40
C ASP A 122 6.28 6.71 16.28
N PRO A 123 7.54 6.49 15.87
CA PRO A 123 8.66 7.10 16.55
C PRO A 123 8.57 8.62 16.43
N ASP A 124 9.06 9.32 17.46
CA ASP A 124 9.17 10.78 17.47
C ASP A 124 9.76 11.33 16.15
N VAL A 125 9.20 12.44 15.67
CA VAL A 125 9.57 13.06 14.37
C VAL A 125 11.08 13.37 14.30
N SER A 126 11.75 13.64 15.42
CA SER A 126 13.21 13.83 15.46
C SER A 126 14.01 12.59 15.01
N ARG A 127 13.40 11.41 14.95
CA ARG A 127 13.99 10.14 14.49
C ARG A 127 13.71 9.85 13.02
N TRP A 128 12.84 10.62 12.36
CA TRP A 128 12.54 10.48 10.93
C TRP A 128 13.74 10.93 10.09
N ASP A 129 13.78 10.61 8.80
CA ASP A 129 14.78 11.15 7.89
C ASP A 129 14.60 12.67 7.77
N SER A 130 15.70 13.41 7.63
CA SER A 130 15.75 14.86 7.88
C SER A 130 14.71 15.66 7.10
N TYR A 131 14.49 15.32 5.84
CA TYR A 131 13.56 16.05 4.98
C TYR A 131 12.08 15.79 5.30
N PHE A 132 11.73 14.72 6.03
CA PHE A 132 10.37 14.52 6.56
C PHE A 132 10.11 15.28 7.86
N ARG A 133 11.12 15.97 8.42
CA ARG A 133 10.99 16.79 9.64
C ARG A 133 10.63 18.24 9.33
N HIS A 134 10.53 18.58 8.04
CA HIS A 134 10.31 19.92 7.53
C HIS A 134 9.10 19.93 6.59
N PRO A 135 8.53 21.10 6.30
CA PRO A 135 7.44 21.24 5.34
C PRO A 135 7.75 20.60 3.99
N ILE A 136 6.84 19.72 3.56
CA ILE A 136 6.77 19.16 2.21
C ILE A 136 5.48 19.69 1.61
N HIS A 137 5.54 20.26 0.41
CA HIS A 137 4.37 20.82 -0.27
C HIS A 137 3.83 19.87 -1.35
N ALA A 138 4.72 19.12 -2.00
CA ALA A 138 4.32 18.18 -3.04
C ALA A 138 5.25 16.97 -3.12
N VAL A 139 4.74 15.92 -3.76
CA VAL A 139 5.52 14.76 -4.19
C VAL A 139 5.27 14.51 -5.68
N VAL A 140 6.34 14.25 -6.44
CA VAL A 140 6.25 13.74 -7.81
C VAL A 140 6.78 12.31 -7.83
N LEU A 141 6.00 11.37 -8.36
CA LEU A 141 6.38 9.97 -8.52
C LEU A 141 6.71 9.74 -9.98
N VAL A 142 7.91 9.24 -10.27
CA VAL A 142 8.36 8.87 -11.62
C VAL A 142 8.68 7.39 -11.64
N GLY A 143 7.86 6.59 -12.33
CA GLY A 143 8.01 5.13 -12.32
C GLY A 143 7.92 4.51 -13.72
N ASP A 144 8.65 3.42 -13.94
CA ASP A 144 8.53 2.62 -15.16
C ASP A 144 9.03 1.18 -14.95
N MET A 145 8.77 0.31 -15.91
CA MET A 145 9.34 -1.04 -16.01
C MET A 145 10.85 -1.01 -16.31
N LEU A 146 11.30 -0.10 -17.17
CA LEU A 146 12.70 -0.03 -17.61
C LEU A 146 13.40 1.16 -16.95
N ASN A 147 14.64 0.94 -16.50
CA ASN A 147 15.39 2.00 -15.82
C ASN A 147 15.71 3.18 -16.75
N ASP A 148 16.06 2.94 -18.00
CA ASP A 148 16.47 4.00 -18.95
C ASP A 148 15.31 4.96 -19.26
N THR A 149 14.11 4.43 -19.47
CA THR A 149 12.90 5.25 -19.70
C THR A 149 12.46 5.96 -18.43
N LYS A 150 12.60 5.32 -17.25
CA LYS A 150 12.40 5.97 -15.95
C LYS A 150 13.37 7.14 -15.76
N VAL A 151 14.66 6.95 -16.02
CA VAL A 151 15.69 8.00 -15.89
C VAL A 151 15.41 9.14 -16.85
N THR A 152 15.04 8.85 -18.10
CA THR A 152 14.66 9.88 -19.08
C THR A 152 13.49 10.73 -18.58
N ALA A 153 12.43 10.08 -18.08
CA ALA A 153 11.28 10.78 -17.51
C ALA A 153 11.64 11.59 -16.25
N HIS A 154 12.50 11.04 -15.39
CA HIS A 154 13.01 11.73 -14.21
C HIS A 154 13.74 13.01 -14.59
N ASP A 155 14.62 12.95 -15.59
CA ASP A 155 15.41 14.10 -16.01
C ASP A 155 14.53 15.19 -16.64
N GLN A 156 13.45 14.81 -17.34
CA GLN A 156 12.44 15.76 -17.83
C GLN A 156 11.72 16.47 -16.67
N VAL A 157 11.33 15.73 -15.62
CA VAL A 157 10.72 16.31 -14.41
C VAL A 157 11.69 17.26 -13.70
N VAL A 158 12.94 16.84 -13.51
CA VAL A 158 13.97 17.67 -12.87
C VAL A 158 14.25 18.93 -13.68
N ALA A 159 14.25 18.85 -15.02
CA ALA A 159 14.40 20.02 -15.88
C ALA A 159 13.26 21.03 -15.69
N LEU A 160 12.02 20.58 -15.56
CA LEU A 160 10.87 21.47 -15.26
C LEU A 160 11.00 22.12 -13.88
N ILE A 161 11.49 21.37 -12.87
CA ILE A 161 11.73 21.92 -11.53
C ILE A 161 12.84 22.98 -11.57
N GLN A 162 13.97 22.70 -12.22
CA GLN A 162 15.10 23.62 -12.33
C GLN A 162 14.77 24.90 -13.10
N ALA A 163 13.86 24.81 -14.08
CA ALA A 163 13.35 25.98 -14.79
C ALA A 163 12.41 26.87 -13.95
N SER A 164 11.95 26.39 -12.80
CA SER A 164 10.94 27.04 -11.97
C SER A 164 11.58 27.66 -10.72
N GLN A 165 11.88 28.96 -10.77
CA GLN A 165 12.46 29.69 -9.64
C GLN A 165 11.54 29.66 -8.42
N GLY A 166 11.95 28.99 -7.34
CA GLY A 166 11.15 28.83 -6.13
C GLY A 166 10.45 27.47 -5.99
N VAL A 167 10.74 26.49 -6.85
CA VAL A 167 10.40 25.08 -6.62
C VAL A 167 11.68 24.33 -6.23
N THR A 168 11.74 23.85 -4.98
CA THR A 168 12.95 23.27 -4.39
C THR A 168 12.76 21.79 -4.11
N ILE A 169 13.69 20.94 -4.58
CA ILE A 169 13.75 19.52 -4.17
C ILE A 169 14.29 19.46 -2.74
N VAL A 170 13.49 18.95 -1.81
CA VAL A 170 13.89 18.79 -0.39
C VAL A 170 14.35 17.38 -0.06
N GLY A 171 13.98 16.39 -0.88
CA GLY A 171 14.44 15.02 -0.73
C GLY A 171 14.00 14.16 -1.91
N THR A 172 14.68 13.03 -2.10
CA THR A 172 14.33 12.01 -3.10
C THR A 172 14.35 10.63 -2.45
N GLN A 173 13.57 9.69 -2.99
CA GLN A 173 13.59 8.28 -2.61
C GLN A 173 13.47 7.39 -3.84
N ASP A 174 14.39 6.46 -4.00
CA ASP A 174 14.34 5.49 -5.08
C ASP A 174 13.71 4.18 -4.61
N GLY A 175 12.74 3.70 -5.37
CA GLY A 175 12.15 2.38 -5.24
C GLY A 175 12.71 1.45 -6.32
N LEU A 176 12.85 0.18 -5.95
CA LEU A 176 13.33 -0.90 -6.80
C LEU A 176 12.43 -2.12 -6.59
N GLY A 177 11.95 -2.73 -7.66
CA GLY A 177 11.20 -3.98 -7.62
C GLY A 177 12.07 -5.12 -7.12
N LEU A 178 11.44 -6.08 -6.45
CA LEU A 178 12.08 -7.25 -5.88
C LEU A 178 11.20 -8.46 -6.21
N HIS A 179 11.82 -9.53 -6.69
CA HIS A 179 11.11 -10.68 -7.21
C HIS A 179 11.72 -11.98 -6.68
N ASN A 180 10.90 -13.00 -6.46
CA ASN A 180 11.37 -14.35 -6.18
C ASN A 180 11.71 -15.10 -7.49
N ASP A 181 12.13 -16.37 -7.37
CA ASP A 181 12.51 -17.21 -8.52
C ASP A 181 11.33 -17.48 -9.48
N ASN A 182 10.08 -17.39 -8.99
CA ASN A 182 8.86 -17.50 -9.78
C ASN A 182 8.42 -16.18 -10.44
N ARG A 183 9.22 -15.11 -10.27
CA ARG A 183 8.98 -13.76 -10.78
C ARG A 183 7.75 -13.08 -10.17
N GLU A 184 7.32 -13.52 -8.99
CA GLU A 184 6.33 -12.82 -8.20
C GLU A 184 6.99 -11.66 -7.46
N GLY A 185 6.28 -10.53 -7.35
CA GLY A 185 6.75 -9.37 -6.61
C GLY A 185 6.78 -9.66 -5.11
N ILE A 186 7.95 -9.53 -4.50
CA ILE A 186 8.18 -9.77 -3.07
C ILE A 186 8.63 -8.51 -2.34
N GLU A 187 8.49 -8.52 -1.02
CA GLU A 187 9.13 -7.54 -0.13
C GLU A 187 10.44 -8.08 0.48
N HIS A 188 11.12 -7.28 1.32
CA HIS A 188 12.47 -7.64 1.78
C HIS A 188 12.53 -8.80 2.77
N PHE A 189 11.43 -9.15 3.44
CA PHE A 189 11.36 -10.37 4.24
C PHE A 189 11.21 -11.63 3.39
N GLY A 190 10.99 -11.51 2.08
CA GLY A 190 10.97 -12.62 1.12
C GLY A 190 9.56 -13.07 0.73
N TYR A 191 8.51 -12.37 1.17
CA TYR A 191 7.11 -12.77 0.92
C TYR A 191 6.53 -12.08 -0.29
N VAL A 192 5.71 -12.80 -1.06
CA VAL A 192 4.86 -12.20 -2.10
C VAL A 192 3.97 -11.11 -1.50
N ASP A 193 4.09 -9.90 -2.04
CA ASP A 193 3.33 -8.73 -1.63
C ASP A 193 2.46 -8.20 -2.79
N GLY A 194 1.47 -7.38 -2.47
CA GLY A 194 0.62 -6.71 -3.44
C GLY A 194 -0.49 -7.58 -4.03
N ARG A 195 -0.56 -8.89 -3.70
CA ARG A 195 -1.52 -9.86 -4.27
C ARG A 195 -3.00 -9.52 -4.03
N SER A 196 -3.37 -9.18 -2.79
CA SER A 196 -4.76 -8.87 -2.41
C SER A 196 -4.99 -7.36 -2.50
N GLN A 197 -5.89 -6.94 -3.39
CA GLN A 197 -6.22 -5.54 -3.67
C GLN A 197 -7.74 -5.37 -3.82
N PRO A 198 -8.31 -4.22 -3.44
CA PRO A 198 -9.63 -3.84 -3.90
C PRO A 198 -9.60 -3.58 -5.41
N LEU A 199 -10.58 -4.14 -6.14
CA LEU A 199 -10.74 -3.97 -7.58
C LEU A 199 -11.96 -3.08 -7.86
N PHE A 200 -11.73 -2.02 -8.63
CA PHE A 200 -12.75 -0.99 -8.91
C PHE A 200 -13.27 -1.05 -10.36
N LEU A 201 -12.64 -1.88 -11.19
CA LEU A 201 -12.96 -2.03 -12.60
C LEU A 201 -13.58 -3.40 -12.83
N LEU A 202 -14.70 -3.47 -13.54
CA LEU A 202 -15.36 -4.72 -13.90
C LEU A 202 -14.41 -5.63 -14.67
N GLU A 203 -13.58 -5.07 -15.56
CA GLU A 203 -12.59 -5.83 -16.33
C GLU A 203 -11.51 -6.48 -15.45
N ASP A 204 -11.18 -5.89 -14.29
CA ASP A 204 -10.22 -6.47 -13.35
C ASP A 204 -10.87 -7.56 -12.48
N ILE A 205 -12.15 -7.37 -12.10
CA ILE A 205 -12.93 -8.38 -11.38
C ILE A 205 -13.12 -9.63 -12.25
N ASP A 206 -13.49 -9.44 -13.52
CA ASP A 206 -13.61 -10.53 -14.49
C ASP A 206 -12.27 -11.26 -14.68
N ALA A 207 -11.15 -10.52 -14.72
CA ALA A 207 -9.83 -11.11 -14.84
C ALA A 207 -9.44 -11.92 -13.59
N GLU A 208 -9.72 -11.42 -12.40
CA GLU A 208 -9.50 -12.18 -11.16
C GLU A 208 -10.35 -13.46 -11.14
N GLU A 209 -11.64 -13.37 -11.47
CA GLU A 209 -12.54 -14.52 -11.48
C GLU A 209 -12.10 -15.61 -12.48
N ASN A 210 -11.70 -15.20 -13.68
CA ASN A 210 -11.47 -16.13 -14.79
C ASN A 210 -10.01 -16.59 -14.95
N ALA A 211 -9.03 -15.85 -14.41
CA ALA A 211 -7.60 -16.14 -14.60
C ALA A 211 -6.86 -16.51 -13.31
N THR A 212 -7.56 -16.57 -12.17
CA THR A 212 -6.96 -16.96 -10.88
C THR A 212 -7.71 -18.14 -10.23
N ASP A 213 -7.61 -18.29 -8.91
CA ASP A 213 -8.35 -19.28 -8.12
C ASP A 213 -9.84 -18.89 -7.90
N GLY A 214 -10.28 -17.77 -8.49
CA GLY A 214 -11.67 -17.31 -8.51
C GLY A 214 -12.01 -16.31 -7.39
N ILE A 215 -13.29 -16.01 -7.22
CA ILE A 215 -13.78 -15.00 -6.24
C ILE A 215 -14.92 -15.50 -5.33
N ALA A 216 -15.23 -16.79 -5.35
CA ALA A 216 -16.38 -17.37 -4.66
C ALA A 216 -16.35 -17.24 -3.12
N ASN A 217 -15.17 -17.29 -2.50
CA ASN A 217 -14.96 -17.19 -1.06
C ASN A 217 -14.53 -15.78 -0.63
N TRP A 218 -14.07 -14.96 -1.57
CA TRP A 218 -13.70 -13.56 -1.37
C TRP A 218 -13.97 -12.76 -2.64
N ASP A 219 -14.99 -11.92 -2.59
CA ASP A 219 -15.27 -10.95 -3.64
C ASP A 219 -14.27 -9.78 -3.52
N PRO A 220 -13.43 -9.48 -4.52
CA PRO A 220 -12.51 -8.36 -4.50
C PRO A 220 -13.12 -7.06 -5.05
N ALA A 221 -14.42 -7.04 -5.41
CA ALA A 221 -15.08 -5.86 -5.95
C ALA A 221 -15.28 -4.78 -4.87
N PHE A 222 -14.96 -3.53 -5.21
CA PHE A 222 -15.19 -2.35 -4.38
C PHE A 222 -15.75 -1.19 -5.19
N PRO A 223 -16.59 -0.36 -4.55
CA PRO A 223 -17.12 0.84 -5.19
C PRO A 223 -16.03 1.90 -5.38
N LEU A 224 -16.17 2.79 -6.36
CA LEU A 224 -15.20 3.87 -6.60
C LEU A 224 -15.06 4.84 -5.42
N GLU A 225 -16.13 5.08 -4.64
CA GLU A 225 -16.09 5.89 -3.41
C GLU A 225 -15.14 5.34 -2.34
N GLN A 226 -14.65 4.10 -2.49
CA GLN A 226 -13.63 3.51 -1.63
C GLN A 226 -12.23 4.12 -1.85
N VAL A 227 -11.99 4.78 -2.99
CA VAL A 227 -10.64 5.22 -3.39
C VAL A 227 -10.57 6.62 -3.99
N ILE A 228 -11.63 7.12 -4.62
CA ILE A 228 -11.67 8.48 -5.17
C ILE A 228 -12.64 9.40 -4.42
N VAL A 229 -12.34 10.69 -4.42
CA VAL A 229 -13.20 11.76 -3.90
C VAL A 229 -13.25 12.93 -4.89
N PRO A 230 -14.33 13.71 -4.90
CA PRO A 230 -14.38 14.96 -5.66
C PRO A 230 -13.16 15.82 -5.37
N ASP A 231 -12.51 16.34 -6.41
CA ASP A 231 -11.43 17.31 -6.26
C ASP A 231 -12.06 18.70 -6.04
N PRO A 232 -12.07 19.24 -4.81
CA PRO A 232 -12.82 20.46 -4.51
C PRO A 232 -12.18 21.70 -5.15
N ALA A 233 -10.93 21.63 -5.56
CA ALA A 233 -10.23 22.74 -6.19
C ALA A 233 -10.39 22.75 -7.71
N ALA A 234 -10.90 21.66 -8.30
CA ALA A 234 -11.01 21.49 -9.73
C ALA A 234 -12.16 22.32 -10.34
N PRO A 235 -12.12 22.58 -11.66
CA PRO A 235 -13.17 23.35 -12.35
C PRO A 235 -14.58 22.76 -12.25
N ASP A 236 -14.68 21.44 -12.06
CA ASP A 236 -15.96 20.72 -11.99
C ASP A 236 -15.82 19.48 -11.09
N PRO A 237 -16.02 19.61 -9.77
CA PRO A 237 -15.92 18.49 -8.83
C PRO A 237 -16.97 17.38 -9.04
N ALA A 238 -17.96 17.56 -9.95
CA ALA A 238 -18.90 16.49 -10.28
C ALA A 238 -18.27 15.42 -11.19
N VAL A 239 -17.20 15.75 -11.91
CA VAL A 239 -16.48 14.84 -12.84
C VAL A 239 -14.97 14.86 -12.65
N HIS A 240 -14.41 15.79 -11.88
CA HIS A 240 -12.99 15.84 -11.56
C HIS A 240 -12.72 15.29 -10.18
N PHE A 241 -12.00 14.19 -10.13
CA PHE A 241 -11.74 13.42 -8.92
C PHE A 241 -10.24 13.30 -8.65
N GLY A 242 -9.92 13.13 -7.38
CA GLY A 242 -8.59 12.79 -6.88
C GLY A 242 -8.67 11.71 -5.81
N SER A 243 -7.55 11.46 -5.14
CA SER A 243 -7.47 10.49 -4.05
C SER A 243 -6.48 10.96 -3.00
N TYR A 244 -6.79 10.72 -1.72
CA TYR A 244 -5.79 10.88 -0.67
C TYR A 244 -4.73 9.82 -0.81
N PHE A 245 -3.49 10.20 -0.53
CA PHE A 245 -2.32 9.37 -0.73
C PHE A 245 -1.45 9.36 0.52
N VAL A 246 -1.31 8.17 1.09
CA VAL A 246 -0.43 7.94 2.23
C VAL A 246 0.93 7.51 1.71
N TYR A 247 1.99 8.18 2.16
CA TYR A 247 3.36 7.73 1.93
C TYR A 247 4.09 7.51 3.26
N ARG A 248 4.69 6.33 3.44
CA ARG A 248 5.54 6.02 4.62
C ARG A 248 6.78 5.26 4.18
N LYS A 249 7.95 5.74 4.60
CA LYS A 249 9.20 5.00 4.46
C LYS A 249 9.34 4.04 5.65
N LEU A 250 9.25 2.74 5.38
CA LEU A 250 9.29 1.69 6.39
C LEU A 250 10.57 0.87 6.22
N GLU A 251 11.58 1.12 7.06
CA GLU A 251 12.83 0.33 7.07
C GLU A 251 12.60 -1.07 7.63
N GLN A 252 13.15 -2.08 6.96
CA GLN A 252 13.00 -3.48 7.32
C GLN A 252 14.33 -4.04 7.82
N ASN A 253 14.35 -4.52 9.05
CA ASN A 253 15.47 -5.29 9.59
C ASN A 253 15.26 -6.78 9.27
N VAL A 254 15.62 -7.18 8.06
CA VAL A 254 15.39 -8.54 7.53
C VAL A 254 16.05 -9.60 8.39
N ARG A 255 17.31 -9.40 8.80
CA ARG A 255 18.01 -10.33 9.69
C ARG A 255 17.27 -10.53 11.01
N ARG A 256 16.78 -9.45 11.61
CA ARG A 256 16.01 -9.53 12.86
C ARG A 256 14.72 -10.31 12.64
N PHE A 257 14.00 -10.03 11.57
CA PHE A 257 12.76 -10.72 11.23
C PHE A 257 12.99 -12.23 11.04
N LYS A 258 13.96 -12.63 10.21
CA LYS A 258 14.30 -14.06 10.01
C LYS A 258 14.72 -14.78 11.28
N ARG A 259 15.50 -14.13 12.17
CA ARG A 259 15.82 -14.69 13.49
C ARG A 259 14.59 -14.85 14.38
N GLN A 260 13.55 -14.05 14.17
CA GLN A 260 12.31 -14.14 14.95
C GLN A 260 11.40 -15.25 14.46
N GLU A 261 11.34 -15.47 13.14
CA GLU A 261 10.68 -16.64 12.56
C GLU A 261 11.27 -17.93 13.12
N LEU A 262 12.61 -18.08 13.07
CA LEU A 262 13.30 -19.25 13.62
C LEU A 262 13.00 -19.46 15.13
N LYS A 263 13.02 -18.38 15.91
CA LYS A 263 12.69 -18.45 17.35
C LYS A 263 11.23 -18.78 17.61
N LEU A 264 10.32 -18.37 16.72
CA LEU A 264 8.91 -18.71 16.82
C LEU A 264 8.70 -20.19 16.46
N ALA A 265 9.39 -20.68 15.42
CA ALA A 265 9.39 -22.08 15.02
C ALA A 265 9.86 -22.99 16.18
N ASP A 266 10.97 -22.64 16.84
CA ASP A 266 11.47 -23.35 18.01
C ASP A 266 10.44 -23.42 19.16
N ARG A 267 9.74 -22.30 19.46
CA ARG A 267 8.72 -22.27 20.52
C ARG A 267 7.47 -23.08 20.19
N LEU A 268 7.03 -23.08 18.94
CA LEU A 268 5.79 -23.74 18.53
C LEU A 268 6.01 -25.22 18.23
N PHE A 269 7.05 -25.52 17.45
CA PHE A 269 7.26 -26.83 16.81
C PHE A 269 8.48 -27.58 17.37
N GLY A 270 9.47 -26.87 17.91
CA GLY A 270 10.76 -27.46 18.33
C GLY A 270 11.69 -27.80 17.17
N SER A 271 11.41 -27.27 15.97
CA SER A 271 12.19 -27.44 14.75
C SER A 271 12.13 -26.17 13.91
N ASP A 272 13.05 -26.03 12.95
CA ASP A 272 12.95 -25.01 11.90
C ASP A 272 11.83 -25.42 10.94
N ASP A 273 10.76 -24.63 10.90
CA ASP A 273 9.56 -24.87 10.11
C ASP A 273 9.08 -23.50 9.58
N GLU A 274 9.06 -23.37 8.25
CA GLU A 274 8.71 -22.15 7.53
C GLU A 274 7.29 -21.65 7.83
N ARG A 275 6.42 -22.54 8.35
CA ARG A 275 5.09 -22.16 8.82
C ARG A 275 5.13 -21.11 9.93
N ALA A 276 6.21 -21.00 10.70
CA ALA A 276 6.34 -19.93 11.70
C ALA A 276 6.30 -18.53 11.05
N GLY A 277 7.00 -18.36 9.93
CA GLY A 277 6.95 -17.13 9.14
C GLY A 277 5.57 -16.93 8.50
N ALA A 278 4.99 -18.01 7.95
CA ALA A 278 3.65 -17.97 7.41
C ALA A 278 2.56 -17.63 8.45
N MET A 279 2.77 -17.97 9.72
CA MET A 279 1.90 -17.59 10.84
C MET A 279 2.02 -16.10 11.21
N VAL A 280 3.20 -15.51 11.03
CA VAL A 280 3.45 -14.08 11.24
C VAL A 280 2.79 -13.25 10.13
N VAL A 281 2.97 -13.65 8.87
CA VAL A 281 2.44 -12.89 7.72
C VAL A 281 0.99 -13.27 7.40
N GLY A 282 0.62 -14.53 7.59
CA GLY A 282 -0.62 -15.17 7.14
C GLY A 282 -0.54 -15.80 5.74
N ARG A 283 0.64 -15.77 5.11
CA ARG A 283 1.00 -16.45 3.86
C ARG A 283 2.44 -16.94 3.96
N PHE A 284 2.75 -18.06 3.31
CA PHE A 284 4.13 -18.49 3.07
C PHE A 284 4.86 -17.52 2.13
N GLU A 285 6.18 -17.65 2.01
CA GLU A 285 7.03 -16.76 1.20
C GLU A 285 6.64 -16.78 -0.28
N ASP A 286 6.22 -17.93 -0.79
CA ASP A 286 5.66 -18.16 -2.14
C ASP A 286 4.26 -17.53 -2.34
N GLY A 287 3.64 -17.05 -1.26
CA GLY A 287 2.31 -16.46 -1.25
C GLY A 287 1.18 -17.43 -0.90
N THR A 288 1.42 -18.71 -0.65
CA THR A 288 0.39 -19.68 -0.26
C THR A 288 -0.32 -19.23 1.03
N PRO A 289 -1.67 -19.12 1.08
CA PRO A 289 -2.37 -18.74 2.31
C PRO A 289 -2.30 -19.82 3.39
N VAL A 290 -1.78 -19.47 4.58
CA VAL A 290 -1.65 -20.42 5.69
C VAL A 290 -3.00 -20.87 6.26
N THR A 291 -4.09 -20.14 5.97
CA THR A 291 -5.46 -20.60 6.32
C THR A 291 -5.95 -21.73 5.42
N MET A 292 -5.35 -21.91 4.24
CA MET A 292 -5.73 -22.92 3.24
C MET A 292 -4.85 -24.16 3.31
N GLN A 293 -3.53 -23.96 3.44
CA GLN A 293 -2.52 -25.02 3.43
C GLN A 293 -1.60 -24.93 4.65
N SER A 294 -1.02 -26.07 5.05
CA SER A 294 -0.04 -26.17 6.13
C SER A 294 1.41 -26.04 5.66
N GLU A 295 1.63 -26.02 4.35
CA GLU A 295 2.90 -25.97 3.61
C GLU A 295 2.72 -25.02 2.41
N ASP A 296 3.83 -24.59 1.80
CA ASP A 296 3.89 -23.80 0.58
C ASP A 296 3.60 -24.65 -0.69
N GLY A 297 3.64 -24.03 -1.87
CA GLY A 297 3.55 -24.71 -3.17
C GLY A 297 2.28 -24.42 -3.99
N VAL A 298 1.40 -23.53 -3.52
CA VAL A 298 0.24 -23.05 -4.30
C VAL A 298 0.48 -21.60 -4.69
N GLU A 299 1.19 -21.41 -5.79
CA GLU A 299 1.72 -20.10 -6.19
C GLU A 299 1.51 -19.74 -7.68
N SER A 300 0.82 -20.58 -8.46
CA SER A 300 0.64 -20.38 -9.91
C SER A 300 -0.82 -20.48 -10.36
N PRO A 301 -1.59 -19.37 -10.33
CA PRO A 301 -1.22 -18.10 -9.71
C PRO A 301 -1.37 -18.16 -8.18
N VAL A 302 -0.72 -17.23 -7.48
CA VAL A 302 -0.85 -17.09 -6.02
C VAL A 302 -2.34 -16.93 -5.63
N PRO A 303 -2.88 -17.72 -4.68
CA PRO A 303 -4.30 -17.70 -4.33
C PRO A 303 -4.76 -16.43 -3.62
N ASN A 304 -6.01 -16.05 -3.81
CA ASN A 304 -6.68 -15.03 -2.99
C ASN A 304 -8.14 -15.35 -2.66
N ASN A 305 -8.69 -16.45 -3.19
CA ASN A 305 -10.07 -16.89 -3.05
C ASN A 305 -10.33 -17.66 -1.74
N PHE A 306 -10.14 -16.98 -0.60
CA PHE A 306 -10.37 -17.57 0.73
C PHE A 306 -10.99 -16.58 1.72
N ASN A 307 -11.55 -17.11 2.79
CA ASN A 307 -11.93 -16.39 3.99
C ASN A 307 -11.51 -17.21 5.23
N TYR A 308 -11.81 -16.72 6.43
CA TYR A 308 -11.43 -17.39 7.68
C TYR A 308 -12.59 -18.10 8.38
N PHE A 309 -13.75 -18.28 7.72
CA PHE A 309 -14.93 -18.87 8.37
C PHE A 309 -14.75 -20.34 8.75
N SER A 310 -13.83 -21.05 8.10
CA SER A 310 -13.41 -22.41 8.44
C SER A 310 -12.25 -22.48 9.44
N ASP A 311 -11.70 -21.34 9.86
CA ASP A 311 -10.60 -21.21 10.82
C ASP A 311 -10.99 -20.33 12.02
N LYS A 312 -12.08 -20.73 12.68
CA LYS A 312 -12.72 -19.98 13.78
C LYS A 312 -11.88 -19.88 15.05
N SER A 313 -10.91 -20.77 15.23
CA SER A 313 -10.00 -20.76 16.38
C SER A 313 -8.66 -20.07 16.09
N GLY A 314 -8.38 -19.73 14.81
CA GLY A 314 -7.06 -19.25 14.40
C GLY A 314 -5.97 -20.32 14.49
N ALA A 315 -6.35 -21.61 14.43
CA ALA A 315 -5.40 -22.72 14.52
C ALA A 315 -4.70 -23.02 13.19
N LYS A 316 -5.17 -22.43 12.08
CA LYS A 316 -4.48 -22.45 10.78
C LYS A 316 -3.71 -21.14 10.58
N CYS A 317 -4.44 -20.03 10.50
CA CYS A 317 -3.90 -18.68 10.39
C CYS A 317 -4.15 -17.92 11.70
N PRO A 318 -3.12 -17.60 12.49
CA PRO A 318 -3.30 -16.88 13.74
C PRO A 318 -4.10 -15.59 13.57
N PHE A 319 -4.92 -15.24 14.56
CA PHE A 319 -5.67 -13.97 14.58
C PHE A 319 -4.77 -12.74 14.47
N SER A 320 -3.53 -12.84 14.95
CA SER A 320 -2.53 -11.79 14.86
C SER A 320 -1.79 -11.74 13.52
N GLY A 321 -1.91 -12.76 12.65
CA GLY A 321 -1.21 -12.80 11.37
C GLY A 321 -1.51 -11.57 10.52
N HIS A 322 -0.48 -10.99 9.90
CA HIS A 322 -0.54 -9.67 9.27
C HIS A 322 -1.73 -9.50 8.30
N ILE A 323 -1.95 -10.45 7.38
CA ILE A 323 -3.06 -10.36 6.42
C ILE A 323 -4.43 -10.59 7.05
N ARG A 324 -4.52 -11.23 8.22
CA ARG A 324 -5.77 -11.43 8.97
C ARG A 324 -6.10 -10.23 9.84
N LYS A 325 -5.08 -9.57 10.39
CA LYS A 325 -5.19 -8.26 11.06
C LYS A 325 -5.63 -7.17 10.09
N THR A 326 -5.00 -7.08 8.93
CA THR A 326 -5.24 -5.99 7.97
C THR A 326 -6.42 -6.23 7.03
N ASN A 327 -6.94 -7.46 6.99
CA ASN A 327 -8.20 -7.81 6.32
C ASN A 327 -8.77 -9.09 6.97
N PRO A 328 -9.65 -8.98 7.98
CA PRO A 328 -10.28 -10.14 8.62
C PRO A 328 -11.32 -10.83 7.75
N ARG A 329 -11.62 -10.33 6.54
CA ARG A 329 -12.54 -10.93 5.56
C ARG A 329 -13.92 -11.29 6.13
N GLY A 330 -14.49 -10.40 6.93
CA GLY A 330 -15.77 -10.56 7.60
C GLY A 330 -15.72 -11.34 8.92
N SER A 331 -14.52 -11.63 9.42
CA SER A 331 -14.30 -12.32 10.70
C SER A 331 -13.75 -11.42 11.81
N GLY A 332 -13.79 -10.10 11.65
CA GLY A 332 -13.29 -9.14 12.64
C GLY A 332 -14.12 -9.09 13.91
N GLY A 333 -15.43 -9.29 13.81
CA GLY A 333 -16.34 -9.49 14.95
C GLY A 333 -16.76 -8.23 15.72
N PHE A 334 -16.39 -7.03 15.24
CA PHE A 334 -16.80 -5.74 15.82
C PHE A 334 -17.84 -4.99 14.98
N GLU A 335 -18.07 -5.44 13.74
CA GLU A 335 -19.02 -4.89 12.79
C GLU A 335 -19.41 -5.96 11.77
N ASN A 336 -20.37 -5.66 10.88
CA ASN A 336 -20.73 -6.59 9.80
C ASN A 336 -19.70 -6.52 8.66
N SER A 337 -19.65 -7.56 7.82
CA SER A 337 -18.65 -7.67 6.74
C SER A 337 -18.68 -6.50 5.75
N ALA A 338 -19.84 -5.86 5.53
CA ALA A 338 -19.98 -4.72 4.64
C ALA A 338 -19.38 -3.44 5.24
N GLY A 339 -19.44 -3.27 6.57
CA GLY A 339 -18.72 -2.23 7.31
C GLY A 339 -17.22 -2.48 7.31
N GLU A 340 -16.81 -3.69 7.71
CA GLU A 340 -15.40 -4.06 7.90
C GLU A 340 -14.58 -3.81 6.62
N ARG A 341 -15.14 -4.16 5.46
CA ARG A 341 -14.47 -3.99 4.17
C ARG A 341 -14.22 -2.53 3.79
N LYS A 342 -14.96 -1.56 4.34
CA LYS A 342 -14.78 -0.12 4.04
C LYS A 342 -13.46 0.43 4.58
N HIS A 343 -12.76 -0.31 5.43
CA HIS A 343 -11.45 0.08 5.94
C HIS A 343 -10.30 -0.33 5.02
N LEU A 344 -10.57 -1.14 4.01
CA LEU A 344 -9.57 -1.64 3.07
C LEU A 344 -9.14 -0.54 2.09
N MET A 345 -7.94 -0.68 1.52
CA MET A 345 -7.33 0.36 0.69
C MET A 345 -6.55 -0.20 -0.48
N ALA A 346 -6.35 0.64 -1.50
CA ALA A 346 -5.54 0.32 -2.65
C ALA A 346 -4.05 0.56 -2.33
N ARG A 347 -3.27 -0.52 -2.17
CA ARG A 347 -1.83 -0.42 -1.86
C ARG A 347 -1.02 -0.31 -3.15
N ARG A 348 -0.08 0.61 -3.18
CA ARG A 348 0.83 0.92 -4.31
C ARG A 348 2.29 0.97 -3.90
N GLY A 349 2.63 0.27 -2.81
CA GLY A 349 3.99 0.18 -2.29
C GLY A 349 5.02 -0.25 -3.34
N GLN A 350 6.28 0.05 -3.06
CA GLN A 350 7.45 -0.45 -3.79
C GLN A 350 8.61 -0.59 -2.81
N THR A 351 9.45 -1.62 -2.95
CA THR A 351 10.60 -1.77 -2.06
C THR A 351 11.67 -0.71 -2.34
N TYR A 352 12.57 -0.46 -1.40
CA TYR A 352 13.75 0.38 -1.60
C TYR A 352 15.01 -0.29 -1.07
N GLY A 353 16.15 0.24 -1.52
CA GLY A 353 17.46 -0.24 -1.12
C GLY A 353 17.93 -1.42 -1.97
N VAL A 354 19.24 -1.64 -1.97
CA VAL A 354 19.90 -2.70 -2.73
C VAL A 354 20.45 -3.73 -1.75
N ARG A 355 20.33 -5.00 -2.11
CA ARG A 355 20.89 -6.14 -1.39
C ARG A 355 21.60 -7.07 -2.37
N THR A 356 22.56 -7.85 -1.88
CA THR A 356 23.38 -8.76 -2.70
C THR A 356 23.08 -10.24 -2.45
N ASP A 357 22.22 -10.54 -1.48
CA ASP A 357 21.77 -11.88 -1.16
C ASP A 357 20.44 -12.20 -1.85
N ASN A 358 20.16 -13.48 -2.05
CA ASN A 358 18.82 -13.93 -2.41
C ASN A 358 17.94 -13.87 -1.14
N PRO A 359 16.79 -13.16 -1.15
CA PRO A 359 15.88 -13.08 -0.01
C PRO A 359 15.43 -14.43 0.56
N ASN A 360 15.33 -15.46 -0.28
CA ASN A 360 14.77 -16.77 0.03
C ASN A 360 15.85 -17.89 0.06
N ASP A 361 17.13 -17.57 0.30
CA ASP A 361 18.23 -18.58 0.34
C ASP A 361 18.39 -19.33 1.67
N GLY A 362 17.49 -19.11 2.64
CA GLY A 362 17.56 -19.67 3.99
C GLY A 362 18.71 -19.16 4.89
N LYS A 363 19.58 -18.28 4.40
CA LYS A 363 20.77 -17.83 5.15
C LYS A 363 20.47 -16.56 5.94
N ILE A 364 20.17 -16.68 7.21
CA ILE A 364 19.81 -15.54 8.07
C ILE A 364 20.94 -14.50 8.21
N GLU A 365 22.19 -14.94 8.33
CA GLU A 365 23.31 -14.05 8.70
C GLU A 365 23.77 -13.12 7.57
N ASN A 366 23.47 -13.45 6.30
CA ASN A 366 23.76 -12.55 5.17
C ASN A 366 22.69 -11.46 4.99
N LYS A 367 21.53 -11.59 5.66
CA LYS A 367 20.39 -10.68 5.47
C LYS A 367 20.72 -9.26 5.95
N PRO A 368 20.23 -8.23 5.26
CA PRO A 368 20.41 -6.84 5.66
C PRO A 368 19.67 -6.53 6.98
N SER A 369 20.14 -5.51 7.70
CA SER A 369 19.54 -5.07 8.97
C SER A 369 19.04 -3.62 8.95
N LYS A 370 19.31 -2.89 7.86
CA LYS A 370 19.01 -1.47 7.65
C LYS A 370 19.18 -1.11 6.17
N TYR A 371 18.75 0.10 5.79
CA TYR A 371 18.85 0.68 4.45
C TYR A 371 18.06 -0.02 3.34
N VAL A 372 17.26 -1.01 3.71
CA VAL A 372 16.27 -1.65 2.84
C VAL A 372 14.91 -1.56 3.49
N GLY A 373 13.85 -1.63 2.69
CA GLY A 373 12.50 -1.72 3.22
C GLY A 373 11.44 -1.41 2.19
N LEU A 374 10.32 -0.90 2.66
CA LEU A 374 9.15 -0.61 1.84
C LEU A 374 8.87 0.90 1.82
N LEU A 375 8.73 1.45 0.61
CA LEU A 375 8.07 2.74 0.39
C LEU A 375 6.57 2.43 0.37
N PHE A 376 5.97 2.37 1.55
CA PHE A 376 4.54 2.09 1.68
C PHE A 376 3.76 3.25 1.09
N MET A 377 2.86 2.92 0.18
CA MET A 377 2.03 3.86 -0.55
C MET A 377 0.62 3.31 -0.63
N ALA A 378 -0.38 4.13 -0.33
CA ALA A 378 -1.78 3.71 -0.43
C ALA A 378 -2.69 4.86 -0.86
N PHE A 379 -3.75 4.52 -1.60
CA PHE A 379 -4.81 5.43 -1.99
C PHE A 379 -6.05 5.22 -1.13
N ASN A 380 -6.63 6.34 -0.70
CA ASN A 380 -7.76 6.42 0.21
C ASN A 380 -8.76 7.48 -0.25
N SER A 381 -10.05 7.23 -0.01
CA SER A 381 -11.06 8.29 0.00
C SER A 381 -11.23 8.91 1.39
N ASP A 382 -10.85 8.18 2.45
CA ASP A 382 -10.85 8.64 3.84
C ASP A 382 -9.65 8.03 4.57
N ILE A 383 -8.65 8.85 4.90
CA ILE A 383 -7.41 8.38 5.54
C ILE A 383 -7.72 7.84 6.94
N GLY A 384 -8.62 8.53 7.66
CA GLY A 384 -9.01 8.20 9.03
C GLY A 384 -9.76 6.87 9.12
N ASN A 385 -10.61 6.58 8.14
CA ASN A 385 -11.39 5.36 8.08
C ASN A 385 -10.66 4.19 7.40
N GLN A 386 -9.55 4.44 6.69
CA GLN A 386 -8.84 3.38 5.96
C GLN A 386 -7.43 3.14 6.52
N PHE A 387 -6.44 3.96 6.15
CA PHE A 387 -5.06 3.75 6.56
C PHE A 387 -4.88 3.86 8.07
N GLU A 388 -5.27 4.98 8.68
CA GLU A 388 -5.09 5.16 10.12
C GLU A 388 -5.96 4.17 10.91
N PHE A 389 -7.17 3.87 10.43
CA PHE A 389 -8.02 2.86 11.05
C PHE A 389 -7.34 1.49 11.09
N THR A 390 -6.86 1.02 9.94
CA THR A 390 -6.17 -0.28 9.82
C THR A 390 -4.94 -0.32 10.73
N GLN A 391 -4.12 0.73 10.75
CA GLN A 391 -2.94 0.76 11.60
C GLN A 391 -3.32 0.79 13.10
N LYS A 392 -4.23 1.69 13.50
CA LYS A 392 -4.53 1.95 14.91
C LYS A 392 -5.52 0.95 15.52
N ASN A 393 -6.66 0.74 14.86
CA ASN A 393 -7.75 -0.05 15.41
C ASN A 393 -7.60 -1.55 15.17
N TRP A 394 -6.77 -1.95 14.19
CA TRP A 394 -6.52 -3.36 13.89
C TRP A 394 -5.08 -3.78 14.22
N ALA A 395 -4.09 -3.26 13.50
CA ALA A 395 -2.71 -3.72 13.64
C ALA A 395 -2.11 -3.44 15.03
N ASN A 396 -2.32 -2.23 15.56
CA ASN A 396 -1.84 -1.82 16.89
C ASN A 396 -2.72 -2.33 18.05
N ASN A 397 -3.94 -2.80 17.76
CA ASN A 397 -4.91 -3.14 18.80
C ASN A 397 -4.77 -4.60 19.25
N PRO A 398 -4.36 -4.88 20.50
CA PRO A 398 -4.18 -6.26 20.95
C PRO A 398 -5.46 -7.06 21.14
N GLY A 399 -6.63 -6.40 21.20
CA GLY A 399 -7.94 -7.03 21.33
C GLY A 399 -8.64 -7.29 20.00
N PHE A 400 -7.98 -7.06 18.86
CA PHE A 400 -8.55 -7.25 17.53
C PHE A 400 -7.86 -8.40 16.79
N PRO A 401 -8.55 -9.19 15.95
CA PRO A 401 -10.01 -9.31 15.84
C PRO A 401 -10.62 -9.93 17.10
N ALA A 402 -11.96 -9.96 17.18
CA ALA A 402 -12.64 -10.63 18.27
C ALA A 402 -12.36 -12.14 18.22
N VAL A 403 -12.08 -12.73 19.38
CA VAL A 403 -11.80 -14.16 19.53
C VAL A 403 -12.95 -14.86 20.25
N PRO A 404 -13.11 -16.19 20.09
CA PRO A 404 -14.11 -16.93 20.83
C PRO A 404 -13.94 -16.79 22.35
N THR A 405 -15.05 -16.86 23.09
CA THR A 405 -15.05 -16.77 24.56
C THR A 405 -14.08 -17.79 25.17
N GLY A 406 -13.21 -17.33 26.06
CA GLY A 406 -12.22 -18.16 26.75
C GLY A 406 -10.85 -18.23 26.06
N PHE A 407 -10.70 -17.65 24.87
CA PHE A 407 -9.41 -17.50 24.20
C PHE A 407 -8.73 -16.19 24.63
N PRO A 408 -7.39 -16.15 24.74
CA PRO A 408 -6.67 -14.94 25.06
C PRO A 408 -6.74 -13.91 23.92
N PRO A 409 -6.53 -12.62 24.21
CA PRO A 409 -6.45 -11.59 23.17
C PRO A 409 -5.39 -11.93 22.10
N PRO A 410 -5.64 -11.64 20.80
CA PRO A 410 -4.70 -11.97 19.72
C PRO A 410 -3.30 -11.38 19.86
N GLY A 411 -3.18 -10.23 20.52
CA GLY A 411 -1.97 -9.42 20.49
C GLY A 411 -1.93 -8.48 19.28
N VAL A 412 -0.80 -7.83 19.08
CA VAL A 412 -0.60 -6.87 17.98
C VAL A 412 -0.17 -7.57 16.71
N ASP A 413 -0.35 -6.91 15.57
CA ASP A 413 0.22 -7.36 14.29
C ASP A 413 1.75 -7.50 14.43
N PRO A 414 2.31 -8.68 14.11
CA PRO A 414 3.73 -8.98 14.32
C PRO A 414 4.65 -8.29 13.31
N VAL A 415 4.13 -7.86 12.15
CA VAL A 415 4.91 -7.22 11.08
C VAL A 415 4.92 -5.70 11.27
N ILE A 416 3.73 -5.07 11.37
CA ILE A 416 3.57 -3.61 11.37
C ILE A 416 2.96 -3.04 12.66
N GLY A 417 2.51 -3.89 13.58
CA GLY A 417 1.87 -3.42 14.81
C GLY A 417 2.85 -2.63 15.67
N GLN A 418 2.47 -1.42 16.05
CA GLN A 418 3.25 -0.50 16.89
C GLN A 418 2.58 -0.36 18.27
N THR A 419 3.39 -0.54 19.30
CA THR A 419 3.00 -0.26 20.69
C THR A 419 3.56 1.10 21.11
N LYS A 420 3.00 1.69 22.17
CA LYS A 420 3.61 2.89 22.78
C LYS A 420 5.08 2.62 23.10
N GLN A 421 5.91 3.66 23.02
CA GLN A 421 7.33 3.54 23.27
C GLN A 421 7.61 2.87 24.63
N ASP A 422 8.56 1.94 24.64
CA ASP A 422 8.97 1.15 25.82
C ASP A 422 7.90 0.21 26.42
N ALA A 423 6.70 0.14 25.83
CA ALA A 423 5.69 -0.84 26.23
C ALA A 423 6.10 -2.25 25.77
N ALA A 424 5.91 -3.24 26.65
CA ALA A 424 6.05 -4.64 26.29
C ALA A 424 5.03 -4.98 25.20
N ARG A 425 5.47 -5.69 24.15
CA ARG A 425 4.54 -6.19 23.14
C ARG A 425 3.77 -7.38 23.73
N PRO A 426 2.43 -7.41 23.62
CA PRO A 426 1.62 -8.53 24.10
C PRO A 426 1.99 -9.83 23.41
N ASP A 427 1.87 -10.95 24.12
CA ASP A 427 2.04 -12.28 23.55
C ASP A 427 1.06 -12.54 22.40
N MET A 428 1.36 -13.56 21.59
CA MET A 428 0.51 -14.01 20.49
C MET A 428 0.16 -15.48 20.66
N GLU A 429 -0.90 -15.91 19.96
CA GLU A 429 -1.28 -17.32 19.86
C GLU A 429 -0.73 -17.95 18.58
N GLY A 430 -0.32 -19.21 18.67
CA GLY A 430 0.02 -20.05 17.51
C GLY A 430 -0.21 -21.52 17.80
N ALA A 431 -0.70 -22.28 16.81
CA ALA A 431 -0.94 -23.71 16.93
C ALA A 431 0.32 -24.51 16.59
N ALA A 432 0.71 -25.46 17.44
CA ALA A 432 1.83 -26.35 17.14
C ALA A 432 1.50 -27.35 16.02
N ILE A 433 0.23 -27.72 15.88
CA ILE A 433 -0.28 -28.60 14.82
C ILE A 433 -1.30 -27.80 14.01
N TRP A 434 -1.06 -27.66 12.71
CA TRP A 434 -1.90 -26.85 11.83
C TRP A 434 -3.36 -27.35 11.84
N GLY A 435 -4.28 -26.43 12.11
CA GLY A 435 -5.72 -26.72 12.14
C GLY A 435 -6.21 -27.47 13.39
N ASP A 436 -5.35 -27.75 14.37
CA ASP A 436 -5.72 -28.38 15.65
C ASP A 436 -5.78 -27.32 16.77
N PRO A 437 -6.98 -26.90 17.22
CA PRO A 437 -7.14 -25.93 18.30
C PRO A 437 -6.57 -26.41 19.65
N SER A 438 -6.46 -27.72 19.88
CA SER A 438 -5.90 -28.25 21.13
C SER A 438 -4.38 -28.04 21.26
N SER A 439 -3.73 -27.70 20.14
CA SER A 439 -2.30 -27.44 20.06
C SER A 439 -1.92 -25.96 20.17
N LEU A 440 -2.91 -25.07 20.42
CA LEU A 440 -2.68 -23.64 20.60
C LEU A 440 -1.80 -23.36 21.82
N LYS A 441 -0.85 -22.44 21.64
CA LYS A 441 0.10 -22.00 22.65
C LYS A 441 0.18 -20.48 22.65
N THR A 442 0.14 -19.90 23.84
CA THR A 442 0.59 -18.53 24.07
C THR A 442 2.11 -18.49 24.00
N VAL A 443 2.63 -17.65 23.10
CA VAL A 443 4.07 -17.48 22.91
C VAL A 443 4.42 -16.00 22.88
N ALA A 444 5.62 -15.67 23.37
CA ALA A 444 6.16 -14.32 23.28
C ALA A 444 6.12 -13.85 21.81
N THR A 445 5.52 -12.68 21.58
CA THR A 445 5.39 -12.12 20.23
C THR A 445 6.75 -11.77 19.64
N VAL A 446 6.81 -11.67 18.32
CA VAL A 446 8.01 -11.24 17.62
C VAL A 446 8.27 -9.75 17.88
N PRO A 447 9.49 -9.36 18.27
CA PRO A 447 9.82 -7.95 18.40
C PRO A 447 9.71 -7.20 17.05
N GLN A 448 9.37 -5.91 17.08
CA GLN A 448 9.23 -5.10 15.87
C GLN A 448 10.50 -5.10 14.99
N ALA A 449 10.34 -5.49 13.73
CA ALA A 449 11.41 -5.48 12.71
C ALA A 449 11.22 -4.40 11.63
N VAL A 450 10.05 -3.75 11.60
CA VAL A 450 9.74 -2.63 10.71
C VAL A 450 9.83 -1.31 11.48
N LYS A 451 10.56 -0.33 10.95
CA LYS A 451 10.74 0.97 11.57
C LYS A 451 10.27 2.08 10.65
N MET A 452 9.33 2.91 11.12
CA MET A 452 8.94 4.14 10.44
C MET A 452 10.11 5.13 10.39
N LYS A 453 10.41 5.62 9.20
CA LYS A 453 11.50 6.57 8.90
C LYS A 453 10.98 7.94 8.45
N GLY A 454 9.68 8.14 8.39
CA GLY A 454 9.06 9.39 7.97
C GLY A 454 8.15 9.21 6.78
N GLY A 455 7.28 10.19 6.58
CA GLY A 455 6.23 10.14 5.58
C GLY A 455 5.35 11.37 5.64
N GLU A 456 4.32 11.41 4.79
CA GLU A 456 3.35 12.49 4.76
C GLU A 456 2.04 12.02 4.09
N TYR A 457 0.96 12.75 4.36
CA TYR A 457 -0.33 12.65 3.67
C TYR A 457 -0.42 13.67 2.53
N PHE A 458 -0.75 13.18 1.35
CA PHE A 458 -0.94 13.97 0.15
C PHE A 458 -2.37 13.79 -0.38
N PHE A 459 -2.76 14.66 -1.30
CA PHE A 459 -3.89 14.46 -2.18
C PHE A 459 -3.35 14.46 -3.61
N MET A 460 -3.66 13.45 -4.41
CA MET A 460 -3.39 13.44 -5.85
C MET A 460 -4.57 14.10 -6.56
N PRO A 461 -4.46 15.37 -6.98
CA PRO A 461 -5.58 16.07 -7.59
C PRO A 461 -5.87 15.59 -9.01
N SER A 462 -7.01 16.03 -9.54
CA SER A 462 -7.37 15.84 -10.93
C SER A 462 -6.38 16.54 -11.88
N LEU A 463 -6.23 16.00 -13.09
CA LEU A 463 -5.46 16.65 -14.17
C LEU A 463 -6.09 18.00 -14.57
N ALA A 464 -7.41 18.12 -14.47
CA ALA A 464 -8.13 19.37 -14.73
C ALA A 464 -7.74 20.48 -13.74
N PHE A 465 -7.65 20.16 -12.45
CA PHE A 465 -7.15 21.11 -11.46
C PHE A 465 -5.73 21.57 -11.80
N LEU A 466 -4.80 20.62 -11.99
CA LEU A 466 -3.40 20.94 -12.27
C LEU A 466 -3.23 21.77 -13.54
N SER A 467 -3.99 21.46 -14.59
CA SER A 467 -3.95 22.20 -15.86
C SER A 467 -4.57 23.60 -15.75
N SER A 468 -5.45 23.83 -14.78
CA SER A 468 -6.10 25.13 -14.54
C SER A 468 -5.27 26.11 -13.69
N LEU A 469 -4.26 25.61 -12.97
CA LEU A 469 -3.46 26.37 -11.99
C LEU A 469 -2.68 27.52 -12.57
#